data_AF-A0A972RFY1-F1
#
_entry.id   AF-A0A972RFY1-F1
#
_cell.length_a   1.000
_cell.length_b   1.000
_cell.length_c   1.000
_cell.angle_alpha   90.00
_cell.angle_beta   90.00
_cell.angle_gamma   90.00
#
_symmetry.space_group_name_H-M   'P 1'
#
loop_
_entity.id
_entity.type
_entity.pdbx_description
1 polymer ?
#
loop_
_entity_poly.entity_id
_entity_poly.type
_entity_poly.pdbx_seq_one_letter_code
_entity_poly.pdbx_strand_id
1 'polypeptide(L)'
;MLLHTPLYAMTPQENYAKTLIQQAKEKKLAQTRNWQLLLHYKKDLFGRILGQEDGPDFYNAADGKKNPEAELAATLQTFFTSMTGLKEEREHPQCIFPARYKWLKRKLSFDPSQLTEQDCPRLEDWLKRLNPKSITLVFSSFYMNNPASMFGHTLLRIDTKRDGLDQKLLNYGVNYAATLDTNNSFLYVFKGLFGLFHGEFSLFPYYTKVQTYSNMESRDLWEYELDFTQDQMDTFLRHLWELGGNYFDYYYFQENCSYHILSLLEVANPELHLTDQFWFHVIPSDTVKALTPYDDLISDKIYRPSLLSQMSHKRQQFSKHQENIFQQIVRDPQSIEKSSFQKLDIPEKALILDTFLDYAQYQNMKSKKEEAPNIAVNNRPVLLARSKLRYKRDDNTQTEFSTRPELGHGSDRLRSRCV
;
A
#
# COMPACT_ATOMS: atom_id res chain seq x y z
N MET A 1 47.59 50.29 7.16
CA MET A 1 46.31 49.86 7.74
C MET A 1 46.13 48.39 7.41
N LEU A 2 46.55 47.50 8.31
CA LEU A 2 46.32 46.06 8.18
C LEU A 2 44.88 45.79 8.61
N LEU A 3 44.00 45.56 7.64
CA LEU A 3 42.62 45.14 7.88
C LEU A 3 42.66 43.72 8.44
N HIS A 4 42.53 43.58 9.77
CA HIS A 4 42.21 42.31 10.41
C HIS A 4 40.77 41.96 10.05
N THR A 5 40.58 41.05 9.11
CA THR A 5 39.33 40.32 8.95
C THR A 5 39.12 39.47 10.20
N PRO A 6 38.04 39.66 10.98
CA PRO A 6 37.77 38.82 12.13
C PRO A 6 37.51 37.39 11.64
N LEU A 7 38.35 36.44 12.04
CA LEU A 7 38.00 35.03 11.96
C LEU A 7 36.81 34.82 12.91
N TYR A 8 35.62 34.60 12.35
CA TYR A 8 34.48 34.10 13.11
C TYR A 8 34.85 32.71 13.63
N ALA A 9 34.98 32.57 14.95
CA ALA A 9 35.14 31.27 15.59
C ALA A 9 33.83 30.48 15.44
N MET A 10 33.93 29.26 14.93
CA MET A 10 32.76 28.40 14.74
C MET A 10 32.15 28.01 16.08
N THR A 11 30.83 27.95 16.15
CA THR A 11 30.13 27.53 17.37
C THR A 11 30.41 26.05 17.68
N PRO A 12 30.27 25.60 18.94
CA PRO A 12 30.40 24.18 19.28
C PRO A 12 29.50 23.25 18.45
N GLN A 13 28.26 23.69 18.16
CA GLN A 13 27.31 22.95 17.32
C GLN A 13 27.77 22.85 15.86
N GLU A 14 28.30 23.95 15.29
CA GLU A 14 28.86 23.93 13.92
C GLU A 14 30.08 23.00 13.81
N ASN A 15 30.94 22.97 14.84
CA ASN A 15 32.08 22.06 14.90
C ASN A 15 31.62 20.60 15.00
N TYR A 16 30.58 20.32 15.78
CA TYR A 16 30.03 18.96 15.90
C TYR A 16 29.37 18.50 14.61
N ALA A 17 28.57 19.36 13.95
CA ALA A 17 27.98 19.07 12.65
C ALA A 17 29.05 18.73 11.60
N LYS A 18 30.14 19.52 11.52
CA LYS A 18 31.29 19.22 10.65
C LYS A 18 31.94 17.87 10.97
N THR A 19 32.08 17.55 12.26
CA THR A 19 32.63 16.27 12.71
C THR A 19 31.78 15.11 12.23
N LEU A 20 30.44 15.19 12.39
CA LEU A 20 29.53 14.16 11.92
C LEU A 20 29.56 13.99 10.39
N ILE A 21 29.62 15.09 9.64
CA ILE A 21 29.73 15.06 8.17
C ILE A 21 31.05 14.38 7.75
N GLN A 22 32.15 14.69 8.42
CA GLN A 22 33.44 14.07 8.13
C GLN A 22 33.42 12.56 8.43
N GLN A 23 32.87 12.16 9.58
CA GLN A 23 32.69 10.73 9.91
C GLN A 23 31.80 10.01 8.89
N ALA A 24 30.74 10.65 8.42
CA ALA A 24 29.86 10.07 7.40
C ALA A 24 30.58 9.84 6.07
N LYS A 25 31.46 10.76 5.67
CA LYS A 25 32.34 10.61 4.48
C LYS A 25 33.33 9.47 4.65
N GLU A 26 34.00 9.39 5.79
CA GLU A 26 34.97 8.31 6.10
C GLU A 26 34.30 6.94 6.08
N LYS A 27 33.08 6.84 6.62
CA LYS A 27 32.26 5.62 6.59
C LYS A 27 31.56 5.37 5.25
N LYS A 28 31.72 6.26 4.26
CA LYS A 28 31.07 6.18 2.94
C LYS A 28 29.56 5.98 3.03
N LEU A 29 28.91 6.67 3.98
CA LEU A 29 27.48 6.47 4.27
C LEU A 29 26.60 6.82 3.07
N ALA A 30 26.98 7.82 2.28
CA ALA A 30 26.25 8.24 1.09
C ALA A 30 26.16 7.15 0.00
N GLN A 31 27.10 6.21 0.00
CA GLN A 31 27.13 5.08 -0.94
C GLN A 31 26.41 3.83 -0.42
N THR A 32 25.95 3.85 0.83
CA THR A 32 25.26 2.68 1.41
C THR A 32 23.86 2.53 0.84
N ARG A 33 23.41 1.28 0.70
CA ARG A 33 22.07 0.96 0.19
C ARG A 33 20.97 1.60 1.03
N ASN A 34 21.09 1.60 2.37
CA ASN A 34 20.11 2.25 3.25
C ASN A 34 19.89 3.73 2.90
N TRP A 35 20.99 4.48 2.73
CA TRP A 35 20.88 5.90 2.40
C TRP A 35 20.25 6.12 1.03
N GLN A 36 20.62 5.27 0.07
CA GLN A 36 20.04 5.32 -1.27
C GLN A 36 18.54 5.01 -1.28
N LEU A 37 18.10 4.03 -0.49
CA LEU A 37 16.67 3.69 -0.38
C LEU A 37 15.86 4.80 0.30
N LEU A 38 16.37 5.38 1.39
CA LEU A 38 15.70 6.50 2.09
C LEU A 38 15.47 7.73 1.19
N LEU A 39 16.24 7.86 0.11
CA LEU A 39 16.19 8.97 -0.83
C LEU A 39 15.67 8.57 -2.21
N HIS A 40 15.21 7.32 -2.35
CA HIS A 40 14.76 6.73 -3.61
C HIS A 40 15.76 6.94 -4.75
N TYR A 41 17.06 6.80 -4.45
CA TYR A 41 18.11 6.83 -5.45
C TYR A 41 18.13 5.55 -6.28
N LYS A 42 18.09 5.71 -7.59
CA LYS A 42 18.28 4.63 -8.57
C LYS A 42 19.36 4.99 -9.57
N LYS A 43 19.92 3.96 -10.20
CA LYS A 43 20.88 4.15 -11.30
C LYS A 43 20.09 4.31 -12.60
N ASP A 44 20.38 5.35 -13.35
CA ASP A 44 19.87 5.50 -14.71
C ASP A 44 20.55 4.51 -15.67
N LEU A 45 20.13 4.50 -16.95
CA LEU A 45 20.70 3.65 -18.00
C LEU A 45 22.21 3.88 -18.24
N PHE A 46 22.76 5.01 -17.78
CA PHE A 46 24.17 5.35 -17.86
C PHE A 46 24.93 5.07 -16.55
N GLY A 47 24.26 4.44 -15.57
CA GLY A 47 24.83 4.11 -14.27
C GLY A 47 24.94 5.28 -13.29
N ARG A 48 24.38 6.45 -13.63
CA ARG A 48 24.38 7.64 -12.76
C ARG A 48 23.29 7.51 -11.70
N ILE A 49 23.60 7.90 -10.47
CA ILE A 49 22.62 7.91 -9.39
C ILE A 49 21.71 9.14 -9.55
N LEU A 50 20.41 8.91 -9.54
CA LEU A 50 19.36 9.93 -9.59
C LEU A 50 18.24 9.57 -8.62
N GLY A 51 17.79 10.56 -7.86
CA GLY A 51 16.66 10.43 -6.97
C GLY A 51 15.35 10.40 -7.75
N GLN A 52 14.42 9.53 -7.37
CA GLN A 52 13.12 9.44 -8.03
C GLN A 52 12.08 10.41 -7.45
N GLU A 53 12.29 10.93 -6.24
CA GLU A 53 11.36 11.87 -5.63
C GLU A 53 11.48 13.26 -6.30
N ASP A 54 10.34 13.95 -6.47
CA ASP A 54 10.23 15.22 -7.22
C ASP A 54 9.75 16.40 -6.37
N GLY A 55 9.38 16.15 -5.12
CA GLY A 55 8.94 17.15 -4.16
C GLY A 55 10.03 18.19 -3.85
N PRO A 56 9.68 19.49 -3.89
CA PRO A 56 10.67 20.56 -3.73
C PRO A 56 11.29 20.64 -2.33
N ASP A 57 10.64 20.07 -1.30
CA ASP A 57 11.09 20.11 0.09
C ASP A 57 11.68 18.75 0.57
N PHE A 58 11.79 17.72 -0.29
CA PHE A 58 12.28 16.39 0.13
C PHE A 58 13.81 16.30 0.22
N TYR A 59 14.53 16.93 -0.72
CA TYR A 59 15.99 17.01 -0.71
C TYR A 59 16.44 18.28 0.01
N ASN A 60 17.33 18.15 0.98
CA ASN A 60 17.88 19.26 1.76
C ASN A 60 18.98 20.03 1.00
N ALA A 61 19.70 19.36 0.11
CA ALA A 61 20.69 19.98 -0.76
C ALA A 61 20.08 20.41 -2.10
N ALA A 62 20.50 21.55 -2.64
CA ALA A 62 20.03 22.04 -3.94
C ALA A 62 20.34 21.09 -5.10
N ASP A 63 21.45 20.36 -5.04
CA ASP A 63 21.82 19.29 -5.97
C ASP A 63 21.56 17.89 -5.37
N GLY A 64 20.81 17.81 -4.27
CA GLY A 64 20.58 16.60 -3.50
C GLY A 64 20.10 15.44 -4.36
N LYS A 65 19.07 15.68 -5.18
CA LYS A 65 18.53 14.69 -6.14
C LYS A 65 19.57 13.98 -7.01
N LYS A 66 20.76 14.57 -7.23
CA LYS A 66 21.85 14.00 -8.05
C LYS A 66 23.13 13.75 -7.26
N ASN A 67 23.18 14.16 -5.99
CA ASN A 67 24.39 14.17 -5.18
C ASN A 67 24.11 13.60 -3.78
N PRO A 68 24.21 12.27 -3.60
CA PRO A 68 23.96 11.61 -2.32
C PRO A 68 24.84 12.11 -1.17
N GLU A 69 26.07 12.57 -1.47
CA GLU A 69 27.00 13.10 -0.47
C GLU A 69 26.60 14.49 -0.01
N ALA A 70 26.24 15.37 -0.94
CA ALA A 70 25.75 16.71 -0.61
C ALA A 70 24.43 16.62 0.17
N GLU A 71 23.52 15.74 -0.24
CA GLU A 71 22.25 15.51 0.47
C GLU A 71 22.47 15.03 1.90
N LEU A 72 23.43 14.11 2.11
CA LEU A 72 23.73 13.60 3.45
C LEU A 72 24.30 14.72 4.34
N ALA A 73 25.24 15.50 3.80
CA ALA A 73 25.83 16.60 4.52
C ALA A 73 24.79 17.68 4.88
N ALA A 74 23.93 18.06 3.93
CA ALA A 74 22.85 19.00 4.15
C ALA A 74 21.84 18.46 5.18
N THR A 75 21.42 17.20 5.07
CA THR A 75 20.54 16.55 6.05
C THR A 75 21.12 16.65 7.47
N LEU A 76 22.40 16.30 7.65
CA LEU A 76 23.06 16.43 8.96
C LEU A 76 23.07 17.87 9.46
N GLN A 77 23.32 18.86 8.60
CA GLN A 77 23.30 20.27 8.98
C GLN A 77 21.91 20.73 9.43
N THR A 78 20.85 20.31 8.74
CA THR A 78 19.48 20.73 9.08
C THR A 78 19.05 20.29 10.48
N PHE A 79 19.58 19.18 11.01
CA PHE A 79 19.27 18.73 12.37
C PHE A 79 19.78 19.65 13.49
N PHE A 80 20.67 20.60 13.17
CA PHE A 80 21.18 21.62 14.10
C PHE A 80 20.41 22.95 14.00
N THR A 81 19.35 23.01 13.19
CA THR A 81 18.53 24.23 13.05
C THR A 81 17.87 24.58 14.39
N SER A 82 18.00 25.83 14.83
CA SER A 82 17.30 26.28 16.04
C SER A 82 15.80 26.40 15.80
N MET A 83 14.98 25.99 16.78
CA MET A 83 13.52 26.15 16.76
C MET A 83 13.08 27.61 16.56
N THR A 84 13.86 28.60 17.03
CA THR A 84 13.55 30.02 16.87
C THR A 84 13.78 30.54 15.44
N GLY A 85 14.50 29.78 14.61
CA GLY A 85 14.76 30.09 13.21
C GLY A 85 13.74 29.48 12.23
N LEU A 86 12.81 28.67 12.72
CA LEU A 86 11.77 28.05 11.89
C LEU A 86 10.58 29.00 11.72
N LYS A 87 9.98 29.01 10.53
CA LYS A 87 8.67 29.65 10.34
C LYS A 87 7.65 28.92 11.21
N GLU A 88 6.69 29.63 11.80
CA GLU A 88 5.72 29.08 12.77
C GLU A 88 4.99 27.81 12.30
N GLU A 89 4.89 27.57 10.99
CA GLU A 89 4.21 26.42 10.39
C GLU A 89 5.12 25.21 10.09
N ARG A 90 6.46 25.35 10.17
CA ARG A 90 7.40 24.26 9.83
C ARG A 90 7.88 23.54 11.09
N GLU A 91 7.74 22.22 11.11
CA GLU A 91 8.31 21.36 12.15
C GLU A 91 9.84 21.29 12.06
N HIS A 92 10.49 20.86 13.14
CA HIS A 92 11.92 20.67 13.15
C HIS A 92 12.35 19.60 12.12
N PRO A 93 13.51 19.72 11.45
CA PRO A 93 13.96 18.72 10.47
C PRO A 93 14.08 17.29 11.01
N GLN A 94 14.34 17.10 12.31
CA GLN A 94 14.29 15.78 12.96
C GLN A 94 12.88 15.15 12.94
N CYS A 95 11.83 15.98 12.97
CA CYS A 95 10.43 15.56 12.91
C CYS A 95 9.91 15.41 11.47
N ILE A 96 10.49 16.15 10.51
CA ILE A 96 10.19 16.01 9.09
C ILE A 96 10.86 14.75 8.52
N PHE A 97 12.13 14.50 8.91
CA PHE A 97 12.94 13.38 8.44
C PHE A 97 13.28 12.36 9.55
N PRO A 98 12.29 11.74 10.21
CA PRO A 98 12.53 10.86 11.36
C PRO A 98 13.21 9.53 11.01
N ALA A 99 13.04 8.99 9.80
CA ALA A 99 13.72 7.77 9.38
C ALA A 99 15.19 8.07 9.05
N ARG A 100 15.46 9.18 8.35
CA ARG A 100 16.85 9.66 8.10
C ARG A 100 17.56 9.95 9.43
N TYR A 101 16.89 10.64 10.35
CA TYR A 101 17.43 10.95 11.68
C TYR A 101 17.76 9.67 12.46
N LYS A 102 16.80 8.74 12.59
CA LYS A 102 16.99 7.46 13.28
C LYS A 102 18.18 6.68 12.70
N TRP A 103 18.29 6.62 11.38
CA TRP A 103 19.37 5.89 10.70
C TRP A 103 20.74 6.54 10.92
N LEU A 104 20.85 7.86 10.70
CA LEU A 104 22.10 8.60 10.87
C LEU A 104 22.57 8.58 12.34
N LYS A 105 21.65 8.76 13.30
CA LYS A 105 21.91 8.65 14.73
C LYS A 105 22.57 7.33 15.08
N ARG A 106 22.04 6.21 14.55
CA ARG A 106 22.59 4.87 14.77
C ARG A 106 23.95 4.68 14.11
N LYS A 107 24.17 5.21 12.90
CA LYS A 107 25.43 5.02 12.15
C LYS A 107 26.58 5.90 12.65
N LEU A 108 26.27 7.06 13.19
CA LEU A 108 27.24 8.06 13.63
C LEU A 108 27.33 8.20 15.17
N SER A 109 26.47 7.51 15.92
CA SER A 109 26.45 7.53 17.39
C SER A 109 26.37 8.95 17.94
N PHE A 110 25.29 9.68 17.59
CA PHE A 110 25.12 11.07 18.02
C PHE A 110 25.22 11.22 19.54
N ASP A 111 25.91 12.27 19.98
CA ASP A 111 26.04 12.71 21.36
C ASP A 111 24.83 13.59 21.71
N PRO A 112 23.91 13.13 22.60
CA PRO A 112 22.71 13.88 22.93
C PRO A 112 22.97 15.24 23.59
N SER A 113 24.18 15.45 24.14
CA SER A 113 24.58 16.72 24.73
C SER A 113 24.95 17.78 23.69
N GLN A 114 25.31 17.35 22.47
CA GLN A 114 25.70 18.24 21.37
C GLN A 114 24.64 18.34 20.27
N LEU A 115 23.81 17.30 20.13
CA LEU A 115 22.63 17.28 19.26
C LEU A 115 21.43 16.76 20.05
N THR A 116 20.65 17.68 20.60
CA THR A 116 19.47 17.35 21.39
C THR A 116 18.34 16.83 20.51
N GLU A 117 17.72 15.74 20.95
CA GLU A 117 16.51 15.20 20.34
C GLU A 117 15.34 16.17 20.53
N GLN A 118 14.61 16.41 19.45
CA GLN A 118 13.45 17.27 19.49
C GLN A 118 12.19 16.45 19.78
N ASP A 119 11.28 17.02 20.56
CA ASP A 119 9.95 16.48 20.74
C ASP A 119 9.17 16.62 19.43
N CYS A 120 8.58 15.53 18.94
CA CYS A 120 7.82 15.51 17.69
C CYS A 120 6.37 15.05 17.93
N PRO A 121 5.51 15.85 18.60
CA PRO A 121 4.18 15.39 19.04
C PRO A 121 3.29 14.87 17.91
N ARG A 122 3.32 15.50 16.74
CA ARG A 122 2.50 15.09 15.58
C ARG A 122 2.92 13.72 15.05
N LEU A 123 4.21 13.49 14.92
CA LEU A 123 4.78 12.20 14.50
C LEU A 123 4.46 11.12 15.54
N GLU A 124 4.68 11.41 16.82
CA GLU A 124 4.42 10.47 17.92
C GLU A 124 2.95 10.06 17.99
N ASP A 125 2.03 11.03 17.91
CA ASP A 125 0.60 10.77 17.85
C ASP A 125 0.22 9.94 16.62
N TRP A 126 0.82 10.24 15.47
CA TRP A 126 0.57 9.50 14.23
C TRP A 126 1.04 8.04 14.34
N LEU A 127 2.28 7.81 14.81
CA LEU A 127 2.82 6.46 15.05
C LEU A 127 1.99 5.69 16.07
N LYS A 128 1.55 6.36 17.15
CA LYS A 128 0.72 5.76 18.21
C LYS A 128 -0.68 5.38 17.72
N ARG A 129 -1.28 6.16 16.81
CA ARG A 129 -2.59 5.84 16.21
C ARG A 129 -2.51 4.64 15.26
N LEU A 130 -1.38 4.47 14.57
CA LEU A 130 -1.17 3.33 13.67
C LEU A 130 -0.80 2.05 14.42
N ASN A 131 0.04 2.15 15.44
CA ASN A 131 0.47 1.07 16.36
C ASN A 131 0.59 -0.30 15.67
N PRO A 132 1.55 -0.47 14.74
CA PRO A 132 1.55 -1.60 13.81
C PRO A 132 1.85 -2.93 14.53
N LYS A 133 1.05 -3.94 14.21
CA LYS A 133 1.21 -5.37 14.55
C LYS A 133 1.91 -6.11 13.41
N SER A 134 1.45 -5.89 12.18
CA SER A 134 2.02 -6.48 10.98
C SER A 134 1.73 -5.62 9.75
N ILE A 135 2.44 -5.87 8.66
CA ILE A 135 2.24 -5.24 7.35
C ILE A 135 1.83 -6.34 6.38
N THR A 136 0.77 -6.13 5.61
CA THR A 136 0.25 -7.10 4.66
C THR A 136 0.26 -6.50 3.25
N LEU A 137 0.86 -7.18 2.28
CA LEU A 137 0.69 -6.84 0.87
C LEU A 137 -0.64 -7.41 0.37
N VAL A 138 -1.50 -6.56 -0.18
CA VAL A 138 -2.80 -6.94 -0.72
C VAL A 138 -2.76 -6.78 -2.24
N PHE A 139 -2.92 -7.90 -2.95
CA PHE A 139 -3.12 -7.94 -4.38
C PHE A 139 -4.60 -8.07 -4.70
N SER A 140 -5.07 -7.21 -5.61
CA SER A 140 -6.42 -7.26 -6.13
C SER A 140 -6.40 -7.81 -7.56
N SER A 141 -7.16 -8.88 -7.80
CA SER A 141 -7.19 -9.61 -9.08
C SER A 141 -7.60 -8.74 -10.28
N PHE A 142 -7.40 -9.20 -11.52
CA PHE A 142 -7.54 -8.41 -12.74
C PHE A 142 -8.95 -7.83 -12.97
N TYR A 143 -9.05 -6.60 -13.49
CA TYR A 143 -10.33 -5.97 -13.86
C TYR A 143 -10.34 -5.48 -15.31
N MET A 144 -10.88 -6.28 -16.22
CA MET A 144 -10.89 -5.95 -17.66
C MET A 144 -11.75 -4.74 -18.03
N ASN A 145 -12.72 -4.37 -17.18
CA ASN A 145 -13.62 -3.24 -17.45
C ASN A 145 -12.98 -1.87 -17.12
N ASN A 146 -11.76 -1.84 -16.56
CA ASN A 146 -11.01 -0.61 -16.34
C ASN A 146 -9.55 -0.80 -16.79
N PRO A 147 -9.08 -0.09 -17.84
CA PRO A 147 -7.70 -0.18 -18.31
C PRO A 147 -6.65 0.02 -17.22
N ALA A 148 -6.89 0.92 -16.26
CA ALA A 148 -5.98 1.21 -15.15
C ALA A 148 -5.90 0.09 -14.09
N SER A 149 -6.81 -0.89 -14.13
CA SER A 149 -6.85 -2.04 -13.20
C SER A 149 -6.81 -3.39 -13.94
N MET A 150 -6.57 -3.35 -15.25
CA MET A 150 -6.56 -4.53 -16.11
C MET A 150 -5.49 -5.54 -15.71
N PHE A 151 -4.36 -5.06 -15.17
CA PHE A 151 -3.23 -5.88 -14.73
C PHE A 151 -3.21 -6.15 -13.20
N GLY A 152 -4.32 -5.88 -12.52
CA GLY A 152 -4.42 -5.94 -11.07
C GLY A 152 -3.86 -4.68 -10.42
N HIS A 153 -3.88 -4.65 -9.08
CA HIS A 153 -3.33 -3.53 -8.30
C HIS A 153 -2.84 -4.04 -6.95
N THR A 154 -1.70 -3.53 -6.49
CA THR A 154 -1.17 -3.81 -5.15
C THR A 154 -1.30 -2.60 -4.23
N LEU A 155 -1.59 -2.87 -2.97
CA LEU A 155 -1.60 -1.90 -1.89
C LEU A 155 -1.12 -2.58 -0.60
N LEU A 156 -0.76 -1.81 0.41
CA LEU A 156 -0.38 -2.35 1.72
C LEU A 156 -1.52 -2.14 2.72
N ARG A 157 -1.63 -3.04 3.69
CA ARG A 157 -2.47 -2.88 4.87
C ARG A 157 -1.57 -2.91 6.10
N ILE A 158 -1.73 -1.93 6.98
CA ILE A 158 -1.08 -1.87 8.29
C ILE A 158 -2.08 -2.39 9.30
N ASP A 159 -1.80 -3.56 9.87
CA ASP A 159 -2.64 -4.16 10.90
C ASP A 159 -2.30 -3.55 12.26
N THR A 160 -3.26 -2.95 12.94
CA THR A 160 -3.04 -2.24 14.20
C THR A 160 -3.18 -3.18 15.40
N LYS A 161 -2.29 -3.08 16.39
CA LYS A 161 -2.45 -3.75 17.69
C LYS A 161 -3.66 -3.16 18.42
N ARG A 162 -4.67 -3.97 18.69
CA ARG A 162 -5.90 -3.60 19.42
C ARG A 162 -6.30 -4.69 20.39
N ASP A 163 -6.95 -4.30 21.48
CA ASP A 163 -7.59 -5.21 22.41
C ASP A 163 -8.94 -5.67 21.83
N GLY A 164 -9.21 -6.98 21.84
CA GLY A 164 -10.47 -7.57 21.35
C GLY A 164 -10.38 -8.29 20.01
N LEU A 165 -11.52 -8.45 19.32
CA LEU A 165 -11.61 -9.18 18.05
C LEU A 165 -10.83 -8.45 16.94
N ASP A 166 -10.09 -9.21 16.14
CA ASP A 166 -9.34 -8.69 14.99
C ASP A 166 -10.30 -8.10 13.95
N GLN A 167 -10.32 -6.76 13.86
CA GLN A 167 -11.15 -6.00 12.93
C GLN A 167 -10.32 -5.57 11.72
N LYS A 168 -9.90 -6.54 10.89
CA LYS A 168 -9.08 -6.31 9.68
C LYS A 168 -9.60 -5.17 8.79
N LEU A 169 -10.91 -4.97 8.70
CA LEU A 169 -11.54 -3.92 7.89
C LEU A 169 -11.31 -2.50 8.42
N LEU A 170 -11.05 -2.34 9.72
CA LEU A 170 -10.76 -1.04 10.35
C LEU A 170 -9.26 -0.72 10.38
N ASN A 171 -8.43 -1.57 9.81
CA ASN A 171 -7.00 -1.31 9.63
C ASN A 171 -6.77 -0.26 8.55
N TYR A 172 -5.54 0.24 8.47
CA TYR A 172 -5.18 1.31 7.55
C TYR A 172 -4.63 0.71 6.26
N GLY A 173 -5.11 1.20 5.12
CA GLY A 173 -4.52 0.92 3.82
C GLY A 173 -3.54 2.02 3.43
N VAL A 174 -2.43 1.62 2.80
CA VAL A 174 -1.45 2.50 2.17
C VAL A 174 -1.45 2.20 0.67
N ASN A 175 -1.59 3.24 -0.13
CA ASN A 175 -1.54 3.13 -1.59
C ASN A 175 -0.68 4.23 -2.18
N TYR A 176 -0.05 3.94 -3.31
CA TYR A 176 0.54 4.93 -4.19
C TYR A 176 -0.35 5.11 -5.40
N ALA A 177 -0.75 6.34 -5.71
CA ALA A 177 -1.65 6.64 -6.82
C ALA A 177 -1.32 7.97 -7.48
N ALA A 178 -1.59 8.04 -8.78
CA ALA A 178 -1.58 9.29 -9.53
C ALA A 178 -2.74 10.20 -9.10
N THR A 179 -2.43 11.46 -8.84
CA THR A 179 -3.42 12.54 -8.68
C THR A 179 -3.90 12.95 -10.07
N LEU A 180 -5.19 12.70 -10.36
CA LEU A 180 -5.78 13.04 -11.65
C LEU A 180 -6.14 14.52 -11.72
N ASP A 181 -5.55 15.24 -12.67
CA ASP A 181 -5.80 16.67 -12.90
C ASP A 181 -6.51 16.95 -14.24
N THR A 182 -6.94 15.90 -14.96
CA THR A 182 -7.57 16.00 -16.27
C THR A 182 -8.67 14.96 -16.48
N ASN A 183 -9.76 15.38 -17.12
CA ASN A 183 -10.85 14.52 -17.56
C ASN A 183 -10.77 14.16 -19.06
N ASN A 184 -9.77 14.67 -19.78
CA ASN A 184 -9.60 14.40 -21.21
C ASN A 184 -8.83 13.08 -21.43
N SER A 185 -9.45 12.11 -22.08
CA SER A 185 -8.90 10.75 -22.26
C SER A 185 -7.58 10.70 -23.03
N PHE A 186 -7.36 11.60 -24.00
CA PHE A 186 -6.09 11.67 -24.74
C PHE A 186 -4.97 12.24 -23.86
N LEU A 187 -5.24 13.35 -23.16
CA LEU A 187 -4.29 13.92 -22.19
C LEU A 187 -4.00 12.95 -21.05
N TYR A 188 -4.99 12.18 -20.61
CA TYR A 188 -4.83 11.15 -19.59
C TYR A 188 -3.83 10.08 -20.03
N VAL A 189 -4.01 9.51 -21.23
CA VAL A 189 -3.08 8.51 -21.78
C VAL A 189 -1.69 9.12 -21.99
N PHE A 190 -1.62 10.33 -22.57
CA PHE A 190 -0.35 11.02 -22.78
C PHE A 190 0.40 11.26 -21.47
N LYS A 191 -0.25 11.86 -20.46
CA LYS A 191 0.37 12.13 -19.17
C LYS A 191 0.85 10.86 -18.48
N GLY A 192 0.06 9.79 -18.51
CA GLY A 192 0.45 8.50 -17.93
C GLY A 192 1.62 7.81 -18.63
N LEU A 193 1.75 7.97 -19.96
CA LEU A 193 2.89 7.44 -20.72
C LEU A 193 4.19 8.19 -20.45
N PHE A 194 4.10 9.50 -20.19
CA PHE A 194 5.26 10.39 -20.09
C PHE A 194 5.57 10.87 -18.66
N GLY A 195 4.95 10.31 -17.62
CA GLY A 195 5.29 10.63 -16.23
C GLY A 195 4.69 11.92 -15.69
N LEU A 196 3.76 12.55 -16.41
CA LEU A 196 3.30 13.92 -16.12
C LEU A 196 2.16 13.99 -15.07
N PHE A 197 1.94 12.90 -14.34
CA PHE A 197 1.05 12.89 -13.18
C PHE A 197 1.89 12.90 -11.92
N HIS A 198 1.44 13.61 -10.90
CA HIS A 198 2.03 13.48 -9.57
C HIS A 198 1.52 12.21 -8.91
N GLY A 199 2.42 11.33 -8.51
CA GLY A 199 2.13 10.15 -7.72
C GLY A 199 2.41 10.39 -6.25
N GLU A 200 1.45 10.03 -5.39
CA GLU A 200 1.50 10.30 -3.97
C GLU A 200 1.16 9.06 -3.14
N PHE A 201 1.79 8.94 -1.98
CA PHE A 201 1.38 7.97 -0.97
C PHE A 201 0.18 8.49 -0.18
N SER A 202 -0.82 7.63 0.01
CA SER A 202 -2.05 7.97 0.71
C SER A 202 -2.39 6.90 1.75
N LEU A 203 -2.87 7.37 2.91
CA LEU A 203 -3.37 6.53 4.00
C LEU A 203 -4.89 6.66 4.07
N PHE A 204 -5.61 5.53 4.11
CA PHE A 204 -7.07 5.49 4.14
C PHE A 204 -7.60 4.31 4.97
N PRO A 205 -8.86 4.32 5.42
CA PRO A 205 -9.45 3.14 6.06
C PRO A 205 -9.58 1.96 5.09
N TYR A 206 -9.05 0.78 5.43
CA TYR A 206 -8.94 -0.38 4.52
C TYR A 206 -10.30 -0.84 3.96
N TYR A 207 -11.38 -0.76 4.75
CA TYR A 207 -12.73 -1.14 4.29
C TYR A 207 -13.17 -0.40 3.02
N THR A 208 -12.68 0.82 2.78
CA THR A 208 -13.05 1.62 1.59
C THR A 208 -12.57 0.94 0.30
N LYS A 209 -11.36 0.38 0.31
CA LYS A 209 -10.81 -0.37 -0.84
C LYS A 209 -11.40 -1.76 -0.96
N VAL A 210 -11.67 -2.44 0.15
CA VAL A 210 -12.43 -3.70 0.11
C VAL A 210 -13.81 -3.49 -0.52
N GLN A 211 -14.50 -2.42 -0.15
CA GLN A 211 -15.79 -2.07 -0.74
C GLN A 211 -15.68 -1.74 -2.23
N THR A 212 -14.59 -1.12 -2.66
CA THR A 212 -14.38 -0.79 -4.08
C THR A 212 -14.01 -2.04 -4.88
N TYR A 213 -12.91 -2.71 -4.52
CA TYR A 213 -12.36 -3.81 -5.32
C TYR A 213 -13.13 -5.11 -5.12
N SER A 214 -13.37 -5.53 -3.88
CA SER A 214 -13.99 -6.82 -3.60
C SER A 214 -15.50 -6.82 -3.83
N ASN A 215 -16.17 -5.73 -3.45
CA ASN A 215 -17.62 -5.66 -3.48
C ASN A 215 -18.15 -5.02 -4.78
N MET A 216 -17.69 -3.82 -5.15
CA MET A 216 -18.18 -3.14 -6.36
C MET A 216 -17.60 -3.70 -7.65
N GLU A 217 -16.28 -3.88 -7.73
CA GLU A 217 -15.61 -4.41 -8.92
C GLU A 217 -15.64 -5.95 -8.98
N SER A 218 -16.09 -6.60 -7.90
CA SER A 218 -16.22 -8.07 -7.80
C SER A 218 -14.90 -8.81 -8.00
N ARG A 219 -13.83 -8.30 -7.39
CA ARG A 219 -12.47 -8.84 -7.52
C ARG A 219 -12.04 -9.57 -6.26
N ASP A 220 -11.53 -10.77 -6.42
CA ASP A 220 -10.91 -11.48 -5.32
C ASP A 220 -9.61 -10.80 -4.90
N LEU A 221 -9.30 -10.86 -3.61
CA LEU A 221 -8.08 -10.33 -3.04
C LEU A 221 -7.20 -11.46 -2.50
N TRP A 222 -5.90 -11.31 -2.71
CA TRP A 222 -4.86 -12.13 -2.11
C TRP A 222 -4.05 -11.28 -1.15
N GLU A 223 -4.00 -11.66 0.12
CA GLU A 223 -3.32 -10.95 1.18
C GLU A 223 -2.09 -11.75 1.62
N TYR A 224 -0.92 -11.12 1.67
CA TYR A 224 0.37 -11.71 2.04
C TYR A 224 0.88 -11.00 3.28
N GLU A 225 0.75 -11.63 4.45
CA GLU A 225 1.22 -11.06 5.71
C GLU A 225 2.76 -11.16 5.77
N LEU A 226 3.42 -10.02 5.90
CA LEU A 226 4.88 -9.92 5.86
C LEU A 226 5.48 -10.05 7.26
N ASP A 227 6.49 -10.90 7.42
CA ASP A 227 7.17 -11.13 8.68
C ASP A 227 8.23 -10.05 8.96
N PHE A 228 7.76 -8.84 9.26
CA PHE A 228 8.62 -7.73 9.66
C PHE A 228 8.76 -7.61 11.17
N THR A 229 9.99 -7.42 11.62
CA THR A 229 10.29 -7.07 13.00
C THR A 229 9.72 -5.69 13.37
N GLN A 230 9.60 -5.43 14.67
CA GLN A 230 9.12 -4.13 15.16
C GLN A 230 10.01 -2.95 14.70
N ASP A 231 11.34 -3.14 14.58
CA ASP A 231 12.26 -2.09 14.11
C ASP A 231 12.06 -1.78 12.61
N GLN A 232 11.80 -2.82 11.81
CA GLN A 232 11.49 -2.67 10.39
C GLN A 232 10.14 -1.98 10.19
N MET A 233 9.10 -2.35 10.95
CA MET A 233 7.81 -1.65 10.91
C MET A 233 7.88 -0.19 11.37
N ASP A 234 8.66 0.12 12.42
CA ASP A 234 8.88 1.51 12.85
C ASP A 234 9.62 2.31 11.78
N THR A 235 10.63 1.71 11.12
CA THR A 235 11.35 2.34 10.01
C THR A 235 10.43 2.58 8.80
N PHE A 236 9.59 1.60 8.45
CA PHE A 236 8.56 1.71 7.42
C PHE A 236 7.64 2.90 7.69
N LEU A 237 7.09 3.01 8.90
CA LEU A 237 6.17 4.08 9.25
C LEU A 237 6.85 5.46 9.27
N ARG A 238 8.05 5.56 9.85
CA ARG A 238 8.80 6.81 9.84
C ARG A 238 9.11 7.28 8.43
N HIS A 239 9.46 6.37 7.52
CA HIS A 239 9.71 6.77 6.14
C HIS A 239 8.41 7.09 5.40
N LEU A 240 7.32 6.38 5.65
CA LEU A 240 6.01 6.73 5.12
C LEU A 240 5.57 8.14 5.56
N TRP A 241 5.94 8.56 6.78
CA TRP A 241 5.76 9.94 7.25
C TRP A 241 6.60 10.95 6.44
N GLU A 242 7.87 10.64 6.14
CA GLU A 242 8.75 11.49 5.31
C GLU A 242 8.21 11.71 3.89
N LEU A 243 7.47 10.72 3.38
CA LEU A 243 6.83 10.77 2.07
C LEU A 243 5.49 11.53 2.10
N GLY A 244 4.99 11.90 3.27
CA GLY A 244 3.76 12.67 3.41
C GLY A 244 3.90 14.08 2.84
N GLY A 245 3.04 14.46 1.88
CA GLY A 245 3.06 15.78 1.24
C GLY A 245 4.12 15.93 0.14
N ASN A 246 4.81 14.85 -0.21
CA ASN A 246 5.81 14.74 -1.27
C ASN A 246 5.24 13.93 -2.44
N TYR A 247 5.87 14.02 -3.62
CA TYR A 247 5.39 13.36 -4.83
C TYR A 247 6.52 12.86 -5.71
N PHE A 248 6.20 11.93 -6.62
CA PHE A 248 7.09 11.47 -7.67
C PHE A 248 6.38 11.61 -9.02
N ASP A 249 7.14 11.75 -10.10
CA ASP A 249 6.61 11.63 -11.46
C ASP A 249 6.03 10.21 -11.69
N TYR A 250 4.74 10.11 -12.00
CA TYR A 250 4.03 8.84 -12.12
C TYR A 250 3.99 8.35 -13.57
N TYR A 251 4.72 7.28 -13.87
CA TYR A 251 4.68 6.60 -15.16
C TYR A 251 3.78 5.35 -15.08
N TYR A 252 3.05 5.01 -16.16
CA TYR A 252 2.15 3.84 -16.15
C TYR A 252 2.90 2.51 -16.19
N PHE A 253 3.99 2.47 -16.94
CA PHE A 253 4.74 1.24 -17.19
C PHE A 253 5.97 1.09 -16.28
N GLN A 254 6.49 2.18 -15.74
CA GLN A 254 7.64 2.24 -14.83
C GLN A 254 7.23 3.07 -13.61
N GLU A 255 7.86 2.93 -12.43
CA GLU A 255 7.59 3.83 -11.28
C GLU A 255 6.09 3.95 -10.91
N ASN A 256 5.33 2.86 -11.11
CA ASN A 256 3.90 2.84 -10.84
C ASN A 256 3.60 2.45 -9.38
N CYS A 257 2.32 2.32 -9.05
CA CYS A 257 1.83 1.92 -7.72
C CYS A 257 2.55 0.71 -7.14
N SER A 258 2.70 -0.35 -7.94
CA SER A 258 3.30 -1.58 -7.45
C SER A 258 4.81 -1.42 -7.23
N TYR A 259 5.49 -0.58 -8.00
CA TYR A 259 6.92 -0.28 -7.83
C TYR A 259 7.22 0.44 -6.50
N HIS A 260 6.54 1.56 -6.25
CA HIS A 260 6.79 2.37 -5.05
C HIS A 260 6.35 1.67 -3.76
N ILE A 261 5.39 0.75 -3.83
CA ILE A 261 5.09 -0.15 -2.73
C ILE A 261 6.29 -1.07 -2.41
N LEU A 262 6.94 -1.65 -3.43
CA LEU A 262 8.14 -2.47 -3.20
C LEU A 262 9.31 -1.63 -2.68
N SER A 263 9.55 -0.43 -3.22
CA SER A 263 10.63 0.44 -2.73
C SER A 263 10.45 0.81 -1.26
N LEU A 264 9.20 1.06 -0.83
CA LEU A 264 8.89 1.32 0.57
C LEU A 264 9.16 0.09 1.48
N LEU A 265 8.91 -1.13 0.99
CA LEU A 265 9.27 -2.35 1.70
C LEU A 265 10.80 -2.54 1.82
N GLU A 266 11.56 -2.18 0.79
CA GLU A 266 13.03 -2.21 0.84
C GLU A 266 13.59 -1.20 1.86
N VAL A 267 12.96 -0.04 2.04
CA VAL A 267 13.38 0.91 3.09
C VAL A 267 13.24 0.29 4.48
N ALA A 268 12.16 -0.47 4.71
CA ALA A 268 11.94 -1.20 5.95
C ALA A 268 12.98 -2.31 6.15
N ASN A 269 13.28 -3.08 5.09
CA ASN A 269 14.30 -4.12 5.10
C ASN A 269 15.23 -4.00 3.87
N PRO A 270 16.38 -3.32 4.01
CA PRO A 270 17.32 -3.05 2.91
C PRO A 270 17.93 -4.26 2.23
N GLU A 271 17.90 -5.43 2.88
CA GLU A 271 18.36 -6.70 2.31
C GLU A 271 17.37 -7.26 1.28
N LEU A 272 16.15 -6.71 1.23
CA LEU A 272 15.22 -6.97 0.15
C LEU A 272 15.65 -6.17 -1.09
N HIS A 273 15.70 -6.86 -2.23
CA HIS A 273 16.07 -6.36 -3.55
C HIS A 273 14.89 -6.55 -4.52
N LEU A 274 13.69 -6.24 -4.04
CA LEU A 274 12.41 -6.43 -4.71
C LEU A 274 12.30 -5.65 -6.03
N THR A 275 12.87 -4.45 -6.07
CA THR A 275 12.79 -3.49 -7.18
C THR A 275 13.85 -3.70 -8.26
N ASP A 276 14.94 -4.40 -7.93
CA ASP A 276 16.13 -4.51 -8.80
C ASP A 276 15.84 -5.26 -10.12
N GLN A 277 14.81 -6.11 -10.15
CA GLN A 277 14.39 -6.84 -11.35
C GLN A 277 13.54 -6.01 -12.33
N PHE A 278 13.02 -4.85 -11.90
CA PHE A 278 12.04 -4.06 -12.67
C PHE A 278 12.65 -2.84 -13.36
N TRP A 279 13.56 -3.09 -14.31
CA TRP A 279 14.27 -2.04 -15.04
C TRP A 279 13.54 -1.55 -16.31
N PHE A 280 12.61 -2.34 -16.86
CA PHE A 280 11.86 -2.01 -18.08
C PHE A 280 10.38 -1.73 -17.84
N HIS A 281 9.71 -2.60 -17.08
CA HIS A 281 8.30 -2.42 -16.73
C HIS A 281 7.96 -3.10 -15.42
N VAL A 282 6.89 -2.63 -14.77
CA VAL A 282 6.40 -3.18 -13.51
C VAL A 282 4.95 -3.62 -13.70
N ILE A 283 4.71 -4.93 -13.61
CA ILE A 283 3.36 -5.49 -13.60
C ILE A 283 2.99 -5.91 -12.17
N PRO A 284 1.80 -5.52 -11.65
CA PRO A 284 1.41 -5.80 -10.27
C PRO A 284 1.52 -7.28 -9.85
N SER A 285 1.15 -8.22 -10.72
CA SER A 285 1.29 -9.65 -10.41
C SER A 285 2.75 -10.08 -10.22
N ASP A 286 3.68 -9.47 -10.96
CA ASP A 286 5.11 -9.78 -10.83
C ASP A 286 5.70 -9.16 -9.57
N THR A 287 5.10 -8.08 -9.03
CA THR A 287 5.50 -7.55 -7.72
C THR A 287 5.19 -8.48 -6.56
N VAL A 288 4.14 -9.31 -6.67
CA VAL A 288 3.89 -10.38 -5.70
C VAL A 288 4.91 -11.51 -5.86
N LYS A 289 5.25 -11.88 -7.10
CA LYS A 289 6.33 -12.85 -7.39
C LYS A 289 7.68 -12.39 -6.85
N ALA A 290 7.93 -11.08 -6.80
CA ALA A 290 9.15 -10.52 -6.23
C ALA A 290 9.38 -10.92 -4.76
N LEU A 291 8.30 -11.20 -4.02
CA LEU A 291 8.38 -11.61 -2.62
C LEU A 291 8.71 -13.10 -2.46
N THR A 292 8.37 -13.96 -3.43
CA THR A 292 8.46 -15.42 -3.26
C THR A 292 9.86 -16.02 -3.13
N PRO A 293 10.95 -15.39 -3.64
CA PRO A 293 12.31 -15.88 -3.40
C PRO A 293 12.78 -15.71 -1.94
N TYR A 294 12.05 -14.97 -1.10
CA TYR A 294 12.39 -14.73 0.29
C TYR A 294 11.56 -15.67 1.18
N ASP A 295 12.11 -16.83 1.50
CA ASP A 295 11.39 -17.93 2.17
C ASP A 295 10.71 -17.52 3.49
N ASP A 296 11.34 -16.61 4.24
CA ASP A 296 10.84 -16.16 5.55
C ASP A 296 10.09 -14.81 5.50
N LEU A 297 9.92 -14.20 4.31
CA LEU A 297 9.29 -12.88 4.22
C LEU A 297 7.76 -12.95 4.36
N ILE A 298 7.14 -14.04 3.89
CA ILE A 298 5.68 -14.20 3.90
C ILE A 298 5.29 -15.20 4.98
N SER A 299 4.68 -14.69 6.05
CA SER A 299 4.21 -15.51 7.18
C SER A 299 2.87 -16.20 6.91
N ASP A 300 1.97 -15.55 6.16
CA ASP A 300 0.66 -16.12 5.81
C ASP A 300 0.17 -15.63 4.44
N LYS A 301 -0.68 -16.44 3.80
CA LYS A 301 -1.32 -16.17 2.50
C LYS A 301 -2.82 -16.37 2.61
N ILE A 302 -3.58 -15.28 2.60
CA ILE A 302 -5.01 -15.28 2.84
C ILE A 302 -5.77 -14.95 1.56
N TYR A 303 -6.67 -15.84 1.17
CA TYR A 303 -7.64 -15.60 0.11
C TYR A 303 -8.88 -14.90 0.67
N ARG A 304 -9.24 -13.76 0.09
CA ARG A 304 -10.47 -13.04 0.41
C ARG A 304 -11.36 -13.01 -0.83
N PRO A 305 -12.43 -13.84 -0.87
CA PRO A 305 -13.29 -13.90 -2.03
C PRO A 305 -14.13 -12.62 -2.17
N SER A 306 -14.31 -12.18 -3.40
CA SER A 306 -15.32 -11.20 -3.79
C SER A 306 -16.73 -11.68 -3.49
N LEU A 307 -17.69 -10.76 -3.48
CA LEU A 307 -19.10 -11.10 -3.35
C LEU A 307 -19.56 -12.07 -4.46
N LEU A 308 -19.04 -11.89 -5.68
CA LEU A 308 -19.32 -12.77 -6.81
C LEU A 308 -18.76 -14.19 -6.59
N SER A 309 -17.55 -14.32 -6.06
CA SER A 309 -16.93 -15.61 -5.75
C SER A 309 -17.62 -16.30 -4.58
N GLN A 310 -18.06 -15.56 -3.56
CA GLN A 310 -18.88 -16.10 -2.46
C GLN A 310 -20.21 -16.67 -2.97
N MET A 311 -20.93 -15.90 -3.81
CA MET A 311 -22.16 -16.34 -4.44
C MET A 311 -21.93 -17.57 -5.34
N SER A 312 -20.84 -17.56 -6.13
CA SER A 312 -20.49 -18.65 -7.04
C SER A 312 -20.15 -19.94 -6.28
N HIS A 313 -19.41 -19.82 -5.18
CA HIS A 313 -19.09 -20.93 -4.29
C HIS A 313 -20.36 -21.59 -3.74
N LYS A 314 -21.31 -20.78 -3.23
CA LYS A 314 -22.58 -21.29 -2.72
C LYS A 314 -23.40 -21.98 -3.82
N ARG A 315 -23.46 -21.37 -5.01
CA ARG A 315 -24.19 -21.92 -6.15
C ARG A 315 -23.63 -23.25 -6.66
N GLN A 316 -22.32 -23.48 -6.55
CA GLN A 316 -21.70 -24.77 -6.90
C GLN A 316 -22.19 -25.93 -6.01
N GLN A 317 -22.71 -25.62 -4.82
CA GLN A 317 -23.25 -26.63 -3.89
C GLN A 317 -24.71 -26.97 -4.19
N PHE A 318 -25.35 -26.30 -5.16
CA PHE A 318 -26.75 -26.58 -5.49
C PHE A 318 -26.92 -27.89 -6.26
N SER A 319 -27.91 -28.67 -5.85
CA SER A 319 -28.54 -29.66 -6.72
C SER A 319 -29.34 -28.97 -7.84
N LYS A 320 -29.68 -29.71 -8.90
CA LYS A 320 -30.54 -29.17 -9.97
C LYS A 320 -31.90 -28.70 -9.46
N HIS A 321 -32.43 -29.35 -8.42
CA HIS A 321 -33.68 -28.95 -7.78
C HIS A 321 -33.55 -27.62 -7.04
N GLN A 322 -32.47 -27.45 -6.26
CA GLN A 322 -32.19 -26.22 -5.51
C GLN A 322 -31.91 -25.04 -6.45
N GLU A 323 -31.19 -25.24 -7.55
CA GLU A 323 -30.97 -24.20 -8.57
C GLU A 323 -32.31 -23.72 -9.16
N ASN A 324 -33.25 -24.62 -9.45
CA ASN A 324 -34.58 -24.24 -9.95
C ASN A 324 -35.36 -23.42 -8.90
N ILE A 325 -35.29 -23.79 -7.62
CA ILE A 325 -35.91 -23.04 -6.52
C ILE A 325 -35.27 -21.65 -6.40
N PHE A 326 -33.94 -21.57 -6.43
CA PHE A 326 -33.20 -20.31 -6.41
C PHE A 326 -33.64 -19.38 -7.55
N GLN A 327 -33.73 -19.87 -8.78
CA GLN A 327 -34.19 -19.09 -9.93
C GLN A 327 -35.64 -18.60 -9.78
N GLN A 328 -36.52 -19.37 -9.12
CA GLN A 328 -37.87 -18.92 -8.79
C GLN A 328 -37.85 -17.77 -7.79
N ILE A 329 -37.03 -17.86 -6.73
CA ILE A 329 -36.89 -16.81 -5.72
C ILE A 329 -36.25 -15.54 -6.32
N VAL A 330 -35.29 -15.68 -7.24
CA VAL A 330 -34.71 -14.55 -7.99
C VAL A 330 -35.76 -13.78 -8.78
N ARG A 331 -36.73 -14.47 -9.39
CA ARG A 331 -37.82 -13.85 -10.15
C ARG A 331 -38.91 -13.27 -9.23
N ASP A 332 -39.23 -14.00 -8.17
CA ASP A 332 -40.25 -13.63 -7.20
C ASP A 332 -39.82 -14.07 -5.78
N PRO A 333 -39.33 -13.13 -4.96
CA PRO A 333 -38.89 -13.43 -3.59
C PRO A 333 -39.98 -14.01 -2.69
N GLN A 334 -41.27 -13.86 -3.02
CA GLN A 334 -42.38 -14.49 -2.28
C GLN A 334 -42.48 -16.00 -2.55
N SER A 335 -41.79 -16.51 -3.56
CA SER A 335 -41.74 -17.95 -3.87
C SER A 335 -41.13 -18.80 -2.75
N ILE A 336 -40.53 -18.18 -1.72
CA ILE A 336 -40.15 -18.86 -0.47
C ILE A 336 -41.36 -19.47 0.26
N GLU A 337 -42.58 -18.97 0.07
CA GLU A 337 -43.79 -19.54 0.69
C GLU A 337 -44.28 -20.81 -0.03
N LYS A 338 -43.72 -21.14 -1.20
CA LYS A 338 -44.12 -22.34 -1.97
C LYS A 338 -43.64 -23.62 -1.30
N SER A 339 -44.41 -24.69 -1.47
CA SER A 339 -44.10 -26.01 -0.92
C SER A 339 -42.74 -26.56 -1.37
N SER A 340 -42.27 -26.19 -2.56
CA SER A 340 -40.95 -26.60 -3.08
C SER A 340 -39.82 -26.12 -2.18
N PHE A 341 -39.88 -24.87 -1.70
CA PHE A 341 -38.91 -24.32 -0.75
C PHE A 341 -39.19 -24.80 0.68
N GLN A 342 -40.45 -24.81 1.10
CA GLN A 342 -40.83 -25.15 2.49
C GLN A 342 -40.50 -26.60 2.88
N LYS A 343 -40.42 -27.52 1.92
CA LYS A 343 -40.05 -28.93 2.16
C LYS A 343 -38.55 -29.18 2.30
N LEU A 344 -37.71 -28.21 1.92
CA LEU A 344 -36.25 -28.32 2.09
C LEU A 344 -35.89 -28.37 3.57
N ASP A 345 -34.76 -29.02 3.87
CA ASP A 345 -34.20 -29.00 5.22
C ASP A 345 -33.63 -27.61 5.57
N ILE A 346 -33.26 -27.43 6.84
CA ILE A 346 -32.76 -26.13 7.32
C ILE A 346 -31.45 -25.71 6.63
N PRO A 347 -30.41 -26.58 6.52
CA PRO A 347 -29.20 -26.27 5.77
C PRO A 347 -29.45 -25.86 4.31
N GLU A 348 -30.31 -26.57 3.59
CA GLU A 348 -30.65 -26.28 2.19
C GLU A 348 -31.36 -24.93 2.05
N LYS A 349 -32.33 -24.64 2.94
CA LYS A 349 -33.00 -23.34 2.99
C LYS A 349 -31.98 -22.23 3.23
N ALA A 350 -31.09 -22.42 4.21
CA ALA A 350 -30.06 -21.43 4.53
C ALA A 350 -29.14 -21.17 3.34
N LEU A 351 -28.66 -22.21 2.65
CA LEU A 351 -27.81 -22.09 1.46
C LEU A 351 -28.49 -21.27 0.35
N ILE A 352 -29.75 -21.58 0.02
CA ILE A 352 -30.50 -20.86 -1.03
C ILE A 352 -30.73 -19.40 -0.64
N LEU A 353 -31.18 -19.14 0.59
CA LEU A 353 -31.44 -17.78 1.05
C LEU A 353 -30.15 -16.96 1.12
N ASP A 354 -29.06 -17.51 1.66
CA ASP A 354 -27.75 -16.84 1.74
C ASP A 354 -27.19 -16.55 0.35
N THR A 355 -27.39 -17.45 -0.63
CA THR A 355 -27.01 -17.20 -2.04
C THR A 355 -27.84 -16.09 -2.66
N PHE A 356 -29.15 -16.02 -2.37
CA PHE A 356 -30.00 -14.93 -2.86
C PHE A 356 -29.60 -13.59 -2.27
N LEU A 357 -29.25 -13.54 -0.98
CA LEU A 357 -28.81 -12.30 -0.33
C LEU A 357 -27.52 -11.77 -0.96
N ASP A 358 -26.56 -12.64 -1.25
CA ASP A 358 -25.35 -12.25 -1.99
C ASP A 358 -25.69 -11.74 -3.40
N TYR A 359 -26.58 -12.45 -4.12
CA TYR A 359 -27.05 -12.04 -5.44
C TYR A 359 -27.72 -10.66 -5.42
N ALA A 360 -28.64 -10.44 -4.49
CA ALA A 360 -29.34 -9.16 -4.34
C ALA A 360 -28.35 -8.03 -4.03
N GLN A 361 -27.37 -8.29 -3.16
CA GLN A 361 -26.32 -7.33 -2.85
C GLN A 361 -25.44 -7.04 -4.08
N TYR A 362 -25.05 -8.05 -4.85
CA TYR A 362 -24.27 -7.91 -6.08
C TYR A 362 -25.01 -7.05 -7.12
N GLN A 363 -26.29 -7.32 -7.34
CA GLN A 363 -27.12 -6.55 -8.28
C GLN A 363 -27.27 -5.10 -7.86
N ASN A 364 -27.50 -4.84 -6.56
CA ASN A 364 -27.59 -3.49 -6.02
C ASN A 364 -26.27 -2.72 -6.13
N MET A 365 -25.13 -3.41 -6.11
CA MET A 365 -23.80 -2.79 -6.28
C MET A 365 -23.46 -2.48 -7.74
N LYS A 366 -23.89 -3.32 -8.68
CA LYS A 366 -23.69 -3.08 -10.12
C LYS A 366 -24.57 -1.97 -10.70
N SER A 367 -25.71 -1.68 -10.10
CA SER A 367 -26.74 -0.78 -10.63
C SER A 367 -26.51 0.72 -10.38
N LYS A 368 -25.25 1.20 -10.24
CA LYS A 368 -25.01 2.63 -9.93
C LYS A 368 -25.37 3.59 -11.09
N LYS A 369 -26.48 4.30 -10.87
CA LYS A 369 -26.75 5.75 -11.01
C LYS A 369 -27.18 6.44 -12.32
N GLU A 370 -27.07 5.87 -13.52
CA GLU A 370 -27.55 6.59 -14.73
C GLU A 370 -28.69 5.90 -15.49
N GLU A 371 -28.92 4.60 -15.29
CA GLU A 371 -29.97 3.86 -15.97
C GLU A 371 -30.81 3.04 -14.96
N ALA A 372 -32.05 3.49 -14.73
CA ALA A 372 -33.13 2.85 -13.96
C ALA A 372 -33.14 3.02 -12.42
N PRO A 373 -33.92 3.98 -11.87
CA PRO A 373 -34.15 4.18 -10.44
C PRO A 373 -34.93 3.06 -9.71
N ASN A 374 -35.28 1.94 -10.37
CA ASN A 374 -36.34 1.03 -9.92
C ASN A 374 -35.95 -0.47 -9.79
N ILE A 375 -34.66 -0.81 -9.80
CA ILE A 375 -34.21 -2.22 -9.70
C ILE A 375 -33.41 -2.47 -8.41
N ALA A 376 -33.90 -1.97 -7.27
CA ALA A 376 -33.44 -2.50 -5.99
C ALA A 376 -34.11 -3.87 -5.80
N VAL A 377 -33.32 -4.95 -5.76
CA VAL A 377 -33.89 -6.29 -5.53
C VAL A 377 -34.54 -6.31 -4.16
N ASN A 378 -35.88 -6.47 -4.10
CA ASN A 378 -36.62 -6.56 -2.84
C ASN A 378 -36.25 -7.86 -2.12
N ASN A 379 -35.30 -7.77 -1.19
CA ASN A 379 -34.81 -8.90 -0.42
C ASN A 379 -35.48 -9.06 0.95
N ARG A 380 -36.43 -8.19 1.32
CA ARG A 380 -37.07 -8.22 2.65
C ARG A 380 -37.71 -9.58 3.00
N PRO A 381 -38.47 -10.24 2.09
CA PRO A 381 -39.06 -11.55 2.40
C PRO A 381 -38.00 -12.61 2.72
N VAL A 382 -36.91 -12.62 1.94
CA VAL A 382 -35.79 -13.54 2.11
C VAL A 382 -35.03 -13.26 3.41
N LEU A 383 -34.77 -11.98 3.74
CA LEU A 383 -34.14 -11.59 5.00
C LEU A 383 -34.96 -12.08 6.21
N LEU A 384 -36.29 -11.88 6.18
CA LEU A 384 -37.19 -12.33 7.25
C LEU A 384 -37.24 -13.86 7.37
N ALA A 385 -37.22 -14.58 6.25
CA ALA A 385 -37.13 -16.03 6.28
C ALA A 385 -35.78 -16.50 6.83
N ARG A 386 -34.68 -15.86 6.42
CA ARG A 386 -33.33 -16.23 6.86
C ARG A 386 -33.11 -15.98 8.34
N SER A 387 -33.63 -14.88 8.88
CA SER A 387 -33.51 -14.53 10.31
C SER A 387 -34.25 -15.52 11.22
N LYS A 388 -35.25 -16.25 10.70
CA LYS A 388 -35.97 -17.31 11.44
C LYS A 388 -35.18 -18.62 11.48
N LEU A 389 -34.26 -18.84 10.54
CA LEU A 389 -33.40 -20.02 10.55
C LEU A 389 -32.28 -19.84 11.57
N ARG A 390 -32.41 -20.49 12.74
CA ARG A 390 -31.35 -20.58 13.75
C ARG A 390 -30.25 -21.55 13.34
N TYR A 391 -29.65 -21.28 12.19
CA TYR A 391 -28.60 -22.09 11.58
C TYR A 391 -27.52 -21.16 11.02
N LYS A 392 -26.28 -21.42 11.42
CA LYS A 392 -25.09 -20.76 10.88
C LYS A 392 -24.40 -21.78 9.98
N ARG A 393 -24.28 -21.45 8.70
CA ARG A 393 -23.57 -22.30 7.74
C ARG A 393 -22.08 -22.31 8.10
N ASP A 394 -21.48 -23.49 8.00
CA ASP A 394 -20.03 -23.62 8.09
C ASP A 394 -19.43 -23.50 6.68
N ASP A 395 -18.71 -22.40 6.44
CA ASP A 395 -18.12 -22.05 5.15
C ASP A 395 -16.59 -22.24 5.16
N ASN A 396 -16.10 -23.15 6.02
CA ASN A 396 -14.68 -23.39 6.23
C ASN A 396 -13.93 -23.83 4.96
N THR A 397 -14.62 -24.39 3.97
CA THR A 397 -14.05 -24.71 2.66
C THR A 397 -14.51 -23.69 1.64
N GLN A 398 -13.60 -22.87 1.13
CA GLN A 398 -13.89 -21.91 0.05
C GLN A 398 -13.21 -22.36 -1.24
N THR A 399 -13.96 -22.34 -2.34
CA THR A 399 -13.38 -22.51 -3.67
C THR A 399 -12.60 -21.24 -4.03
N GLU A 400 -11.32 -21.36 -4.36
CA GLU A 400 -10.53 -20.27 -4.93
C GLU A 400 -10.95 -20.07 -6.39
N PHE A 401 -11.60 -18.94 -6.69
CA PHE A 401 -12.05 -18.59 -8.05
C PHE A 401 -11.01 -17.76 -8.82
N SER A 402 -9.99 -17.28 -8.13
CA SER A 402 -8.81 -16.67 -8.74
C SER A 402 -7.56 -17.45 -8.33
N THR A 403 -6.61 -17.54 -9.26
CA THR A 403 -5.30 -18.12 -8.98
C THR A 403 -4.45 -17.14 -8.21
N ARG A 404 -3.61 -17.65 -7.31
CA ARG A 404 -2.55 -16.88 -6.68
C ARG A 404 -1.69 -16.17 -7.74
N PRO A 405 -1.48 -14.83 -7.66
CA PRO A 405 -0.73 -14.08 -8.65
C PRO A 405 0.70 -14.60 -8.85
N GLU A 406 1.33 -15.16 -7.80
CA GLU A 406 2.69 -15.70 -7.93
C GLU A 406 2.78 -16.96 -8.81
N LEU A 407 1.67 -17.69 -8.95
CA LEU A 407 1.60 -18.90 -9.79
C LEU A 407 1.32 -18.58 -11.26
N GLY A 408 0.97 -17.33 -11.58
CA GLY A 408 0.72 -16.90 -12.96
C GLY A 408 1.99 -16.94 -13.81
N HIS A 409 1.84 -17.04 -15.13
CA HIS A 409 2.98 -16.92 -16.04
C HIS A 409 3.69 -15.56 -15.85
N GLY A 410 5.02 -15.55 -15.84
CA GLY A 410 5.81 -14.31 -15.85
C GLY A 410 5.48 -13.48 -17.09
N SER A 411 5.44 -12.16 -16.97
CA SER A 411 5.21 -11.27 -18.10
C SER A 411 6.35 -11.31 -19.14
N ASP A 412 7.55 -11.68 -18.71
CA ASP A 412 8.72 -11.79 -19.56
C ASP A 412 8.88 -13.20 -20.15
N ARG A 413 8.60 -13.33 -21.46
CA ARG A 413 8.95 -14.52 -22.25
C ARG A 413 10.46 -14.68 -22.48
N LEU A 414 11.28 -13.72 -22.07
CA LEU A 414 12.75 -13.74 -22.18
C LEU A 414 13.41 -13.98 -20.81
N ARG A 415 13.04 -15.08 -20.14
CA ARG A 415 13.99 -15.69 -19.18
C ARG A 415 15.04 -16.44 -20.00
N SER A 416 16.06 -15.73 -20.48
CA SER A 416 17.34 -16.39 -20.78
C SER A 416 17.82 -16.99 -19.46
N ARG A 417 17.70 -18.31 -19.34
CA ARG A 417 18.44 -19.09 -18.34
C ARG A 417 19.92 -18.75 -18.55
N CYS A 418 20.49 -17.93 -17.69
CA CYS A 418 21.93 -17.99 -17.48
C CYS A 418 22.18 -19.30 -16.74
N VAL A 419 23.03 -20.13 -17.35
CA VAL A 419 23.56 -21.39 -16.83
C VAL A 419 24.32 -21.14 -15.54
#